data_AF-A0A9D9LX03-F1
#
_entry.id   AF-A0A9D9LX03-F1
#
_cell.length_a   1.000
_cell.length_b   1.000
_cell.length_c   1.000
_cell.angle_alpha   90.00
_cell.angle_beta   90.00
_cell.angle_gamma   90.00
#
_symmetry.space_group_name_H-M   'P 1'
#
loop_
_entity.id
_entity.type
_entity.pdbx_description
1 polymer ?
#
loop_
_entity_poly.entity_id
_entity_poly.type
_entity_poly.pdbx_seq_one_letter_code
_entity_poly.pdbx_strand_id
1 'polypeptide(L)'
;MKRIIIPTLVILGAMLSAFAASPRHAKRSAHDYTIERYDSLYGDIAVTIDRPTQLIKGAPTYIVFFALPNTNTVKWISGRKVEEGGDRRYNIQHVGAQTRFLRDKMPDCNLLVAYMGEKNRSWPTYIRNHERSGEIVRDIIDSITNLYKAYDPRVVLSGHSGGGRVLLRYIEQVREIPDHVERIVILDSDYAYDDALHLDKLVEWLDKSKRHTLFTSVYCDSVVVSNGKNIVSPRGGTWYRTGWLRRGLAEHYDFTTEQVDSSLTYYEGKRGQIQMWFKMTTPEVSYHSTLVDRNGFIQSMLGGTKLDGDGYVYWGERAYNNYIEDHPKTENLD
;
A
#
# COMPACT_ATOMS: atom_id res chain seq x y z
N MET A 1 -3.01 -7.88 -81.85
CA MET A 1 -3.77 -7.30 -80.72
C MET A 1 -4.85 -8.28 -80.26
N LYS A 2 -4.67 -8.89 -79.09
CA LYS A 2 -5.74 -9.26 -78.15
C LYS A 2 -5.06 -9.63 -76.82
N ARG A 3 -5.50 -8.95 -75.76
CA ARG A 3 -4.83 -8.79 -74.46
C ARG A 3 -4.89 -10.07 -73.64
N ILE A 4 -3.76 -10.42 -73.01
CA ILE A 4 -3.65 -11.44 -71.96
C ILE A 4 -3.95 -10.74 -70.62
N ILE A 5 -4.90 -11.29 -69.87
CA ILE A 5 -5.28 -10.85 -68.53
C ILE A 5 -4.38 -11.62 -67.54
N ILE A 6 -3.59 -10.90 -66.75
CA ILE A 6 -2.84 -11.44 -65.62
C ILE A 6 -3.66 -11.17 -64.36
N PRO A 7 -4.00 -12.17 -63.53
CA PRO A 7 -4.64 -11.92 -62.25
C PRO A 7 -3.58 -11.49 -61.23
N THR A 8 -3.78 -10.30 -60.66
CA THR A 8 -2.97 -9.76 -59.57
C THR A 8 -3.22 -10.56 -58.29
N LEU A 9 -2.23 -11.34 -57.86
CA LEU A 9 -2.23 -12.02 -56.57
C LEU A 9 -1.87 -10.99 -55.48
N VAL A 10 -2.85 -10.59 -54.66
CA VAL A 10 -2.61 -9.77 -53.48
C VAL A 10 -2.11 -10.69 -52.36
N ILE A 11 -0.80 -10.63 -52.09
CA ILE A 11 -0.19 -11.29 -50.92
C ILE A 11 -0.39 -10.36 -49.72
N LEU A 12 -1.36 -10.68 -48.87
CA LEU A 12 -1.54 -10.04 -47.56
C LEU A 12 -0.48 -10.63 -46.61
N GLY A 13 0.62 -9.92 -46.42
CA GLY A 13 1.66 -10.29 -45.45
C GLY A 13 1.14 -10.16 -44.02
N ALA A 14 0.83 -11.28 -43.37
CA ALA A 14 0.62 -11.32 -41.93
C ALA A 14 1.96 -11.10 -41.22
N MET A 15 2.22 -9.88 -40.75
CA MET A 15 3.26 -9.65 -39.75
C MET A 15 2.76 -10.24 -38.43
N LEU A 16 3.13 -11.50 -38.15
CA LEU A 16 3.17 -12.00 -36.78
C LEU A 16 4.27 -11.23 -36.06
N SER A 17 3.90 -10.16 -35.36
CA SER A 17 4.70 -9.63 -34.27
C SER A 17 4.73 -10.68 -33.17
N ALA A 18 5.76 -11.52 -33.18
CA ALA A 18 6.10 -12.35 -32.04
C ALA A 18 6.44 -11.42 -30.87
N PHE A 19 5.48 -11.21 -29.97
CA PHE A 19 5.80 -10.78 -28.62
C PHE A 19 6.68 -11.89 -28.02
N ALA A 20 7.99 -11.71 -28.09
CA ALA A 20 8.92 -12.55 -27.36
C ALA A 20 8.54 -12.46 -25.89
N ALA A 21 7.99 -13.56 -25.35
CA ALA A 21 7.79 -13.69 -23.91
C ALA A 21 9.15 -13.46 -23.25
N SER A 22 9.22 -12.43 -22.39
CA SER A 22 10.43 -12.19 -21.60
C SER A 22 10.81 -13.49 -20.90
N PRO A 23 12.09 -13.89 -20.90
CA PRO A 23 12.50 -15.14 -20.26
C PRO A 23 12.01 -15.14 -18.81
N ARG A 24 11.15 -16.11 -18.46
CA ARG A 24 10.69 -16.28 -17.08
C ARG A 24 11.91 -16.52 -16.23
N HIS A 25 12.20 -15.59 -15.32
CA HIS A 25 13.24 -15.79 -14.33
C HIS A 25 12.88 -17.02 -13.48
N ALA A 26 13.89 -17.78 -13.04
CA ALA A 26 13.65 -18.87 -12.10
C ALA A 26 12.89 -18.33 -10.89
N LYS A 27 11.82 -19.03 -10.47
CA LYS A 27 10.95 -18.59 -9.38
C LYS A 27 11.79 -18.44 -8.10
N ARG A 28 12.03 -17.20 -7.68
CA ARG A 28 12.70 -16.89 -6.41
C ARG A 28 11.81 -17.36 -5.26
N SER A 29 12.41 -17.97 -4.23
CA SER A 29 11.68 -18.26 -3.01
C SER A 29 11.21 -16.96 -2.38
N ALA A 30 9.94 -16.88 -1.96
CA ALA A 30 9.43 -15.74 -1.23
C ALA A 30 10.20 -15.50 0.10
N HIS A 31 10.83 -16.54 0.65
CA HIS A 31 11.65 -16.49 1.86
C HIS A 31 13.10 -16.05 1.63
N ASP A 32 13.53 -15.88 0.37
CA ASP A 32 14.86 -15.37 0.05
C ASP A 32 14.89 -13.82 0.03
N TYR A 33 14.89 -13.24 1.23
CA TYR A 33 14.91 -11.79 1.44
C TYR A 33 16.03 -11.37 2.39
N THR A 34 16.41 -10.11 2.37
CA THR A 34 17.35 -9.51 3.33
C THR A 34 16.76 -8.25 3.94
N ILE A 35 17.29 -7.86 5.09
CA ILE A 35 16.92 -6.63 5.80
C ILE A 35 18.09 -5.65 5.75
N GLU A 36 17.81 -4.43 5.30
CA GLU A 36 18.75 -3.29 5.33
C GLU A 36 18.22 -2.23 6.28
N ARG A 37 19.11 -1.56 7.03
CA ARG A 37 18.71 -0.63 8.08
C ARG A 37 19.44 0.71 7.95
N TYR A 38 18.67 1.80 8.07
CA TYR A 38 19.13 3.18 7.92
C TYR A 38 18.63 4.00 9.12
N ASP A 39 19.32 3.90 10.26
CA ASP A 39 18.89 4.48 11.56
C ASP A 39 19.41 5.87 11.89
N SER A 40 20.35 6.37 11.09
CA SER A 40 21.10 7.58 11.42
C SER A 40 21.09 8.64 10.33
N LEU A 41 20.46 8.34 9.19
CA LEU A 41 20.44 9.26 8.04
C LEU A 41 19.41 10.38 8.20
N TYR A 42 18.36 10.17 9.01
CA TYR A 42 17.16 11.02 9.01
C TYR A 42 16.71 11.48 10.40
N GLY A 43 17.66 11.61 11.33
CA GLY A 43 17.39 12.04 12.71
C GLY A 43 16.58 11.00 13.48
N ASP A 44 15.36 11.33 13.88
CA ASP A 44 14.49 10.44 14.66
C ASP A 44 13.68 9.45 13.82
N ILE A 45 13.87 9.43 12.49
CA ILE A 45 13.22 8.47 11.60
C ILE A 45 14.21 7.37 11.20
N ALA A 46 13.84 6.12 11.45
CA ALA A 46 14.53 4.93 10.98
C ALA A 46 13.79 4.34 9.77
N VAL A 47 14.56 3.92 8.76
CA VAL A 47 14.03 3.16 7.63
C VAL A 47 14.63 1.75 7.64
N THR A 48 13.76 0.74 7.67
CA THR A 48 14.15 -0.65 7.50
C THR A 48 13.58 -1.19 6.19
N ILE A 49 14.44 -1.75 5.34
CA ILE A 49 14.03 -2.26 4.02
C ILE A 49 14.05 -3.79 4.04
N ASP A 50 12.89 -4.39 3.84
CA ASP A 50 12.73 -5.79 3.46
C ASP A 50 12.74 -5.89 1.93
N ARG A 51 13.76 -6.54 1.36
CA ARG A 51 13.90 -6.74 -0.08
C ARG A 51 14.32 -8.16 -0.45
N PRO A 52 14.02 -8.64 -1.68
CA PRO A 52 14.62 -9.87 -2.19
C PRO A 52 16.14 -9.81 -2.11
N THR A 53 16.80 -10.92 -1.75
CA THR A 53 18.27 -10.99 -1.65
C THR A 53 18.93 -10.59 -2.96
N GLN A 54 18.38 -11.04 -4.08
CA GLN A 54 18.79 -10.69 -5.43
C GLN A 54 17.68 -9.94 -6.16
N LEU A 55 17.99 -8.77 -6.71
CA LEU A 55 17.10 -7.99 -7.56
C LEU A 55 17.26 -8.37 -9.02
N ILE A 56 16.14 -8.48 -9.74
CA ILE A 56 16.12 -8.76 -11.18
C ILE A 56 16.30 -7.45 -11.94
N LYS A 57 17.33 -7.37 -12.78
CA LYS A 57 17.56 -6.22 -13.65
C LYS A 57 16.49 -6.18 -14.75
N GLY A 58 15.88 -5.01 -14.97
CA GLY A 58 14.84 -4.80 -15.99
C GLY A 58 13.44 -5.28 -15.61
N ALA A 59 13.27 -5.93 -14.46
CA ALA A 59 11.96 -6.24 -13.91
C ALA A 59 11.29 -5.00 -13.30
N PRO A 60 9.93 -4.91 -13.32
CA PRO A 60 9.22 -3.91 -12.54
C PRO A 60 9.64 -3.95 -11.08
N THR A 61 10.00 -2.79 -10.54
CA THR A 61 10.47 -2.67 -9.16
C THR A 61 9.52 -1.77 -8.40
N TYR A 62 8.94 -2.29 -7.31
CA TYR A 62 8.05 -1.55 -6.42
C TYR A 62 8.74 -1.35 -5.07
N ILE A 63 8.75 -0.10 -4.60
CA ILE A 63 9.16 0.25 -3.25
C ILE A 63 7.93 0.72 -2.50
N VAL A 64 7.48 -0.10 -1.54
CA VAL A 64 6.38 0.26 -0.65
C VAL A 64 6.96 0.96 0.58
N PHE A 65 6.78 2.27 0.67
CA PHE A 65 7.05 3.00 1.90
C PHE A 65 5.88 2.76 2.86
N PHE A 66 6.08 1.89 3.84
CA PHE A 66 5.08 1.54 4.84
C PHE A 66 5.35 2.32 6.13
N ALA A 67 4.65 3.44 6.32
CA ALA A 67 4.71 4.21 7.55
C ALA A 67 3.98 3.48 8.68
N LEU A 68 4.71 3.15 9.75
CA LEU A 68 4.21 2.33 10.84
C LEU A 68 3.07 3.02 11.61
N PRO A 69 2.13 2.25 12.18
CA PRO A 69 1.20 2.77 13.16
C PRO A 69 1.89 3.29 14.41
N ASN A 70 1.25 4.25 15.09
CA ASN A 70 1.76 4.79 16.34
C ASN A 70 1.95 3.67 17.37
N THR A 71 2.92 3.86 18.27
CA THR A 71 3.32 2.92 19.34
C THR A 71 3.98 1.61 18.87
N ASN A 72 3.91 1.27 17.58
CA ASN A 72 4.42 0.01 17.06
C ASN A 72 5.88 0.07 16.58
N THR A 73 6.49 -1.10 16.45
CA THR A 73 7.84 -1.32 15.90
C THR A 73 7.78 -2.15 14.62
N VAL A 74 8.86 -2.14 13.84
CA VAL A 74 9.00 -2.99 12.65
C VAL A 74 8.78 -4.47 13.01
N LYS A 75 9.37 -4.93 14.13
CA LYS A 75 9.21 -6.30 14.68
C LYS A 75 7.75 -6.73 14.82
N TRP A 76 6.92 -5.87 15.42
CA TRP A 76 5.52 -6.18 15.68
C TRP A 76 4.68 -6.20 14.40
N ILE A 77 4.98 -5.28 13.48
CA ILE A 77 4.22 -5.13 12.23
C ILE A 77 4.61 -6.16 11.18
N SER A 78 5.90 -6.48 11.05
CA SER A 78 6.36 -7.56 10.17
C SER A 78 5.78 -8.90 10.60
N GLY A 79 5.66 -9.09 11.93
CA GLY A 79 4.98 -10.21 12.57
C GLY A 79 5.80 -11.51 12.56
N ARG A 80 5.44 -12.42 13.46
CA ARG A 80 5.98 -13.78 13.54
C ARG A 80 4.94 -14.71 14.16
N LYS A 81 5.18 -16.02 14.09
CA LYS A 81 4.38 -16.98 14.86
C LYS A 81 4.54 -16.70 16.35
N VAL A 82 3.43 -16.78 17.06
CA VAL A 82 3.35 -16.53 18.50
C VAL A 82 2.85 -17.79 19.17
N GLU A 83 3.64 -18.33 20.09
CA GLU A 83 3.27 -19.46 20.94
C GLU A 83 2.20 -19.04 21.97
N GLU A 84 1.58 -20.03 22.62
CA GLU A 84 0.61 -19.78 23.67
C GLU A 84 1.23 -18.93 24.80
N GLY A 85 0.52 -17.86 25.20
CA GLY A 85 1.02 -16.91 26.21
C GLY A 85 2.07 -15.91 25.69
N GLY A 86 2.50 -16.00 24.44
CA GLY A 86 3.46 -15.07 23.83
C GLY A 86 2.93 -13.64 23.61
N ASP A 87 3.84 -12.74 23.25
CA ASP A 87 3.51 -11.33 23.00
C ASP A 87 2.62 -11.17 21.76
N ARG A 88 1.34 -10.90 22.01
CA ARG A 88 0.30 -10.75 20.98
C ARG A 88 0.57 -9.63 19.99
N ARG A 89 1.44 -8.66 20.31
CA ARG A 89 1.81 -7.56 19.39
C ARG A 89 2.48 -8.05 18.11
N TYR A 90 3.05 -9.26 18.11
CA TYR A 90 3.59 -9.88 16.90
C TYR A 90 2.53 -10.53 15.99
N ASN A 91 1.28 -10.65 16.46
CA ASN A 91 0.22 -11.36 15.76
C ASN A 91 -0.94 -10.44 15.31
N ILE A 92 -0.63 -9.22 14.86
CA ILE A 92 -1.65 -8.19 14.57
C ILE A 92 -1.78 -7.78 13.11
N GLN A 93 -0.73 -7.84 12.28
CA GLN A 93 -0.76 -7.34 10.89
C GLN A 93 0.02 -8.20 9.91
N HIS A 94 1.17 -8.75 10.33
CA HIS A 94 2.00 -9.66 9.51
C HIS A 94 2.36 -9.09 8.13
N VAL A 95 2.73 -7.81 8.04
CA VAL A 95 3.09 -7.16 6.77
C VAL A 95 4.25 -7.90 6.10
N GLY A 96 5.16 -8.50 6.87
CA GLY A 96 6.19 -9.37 6.32
C GLY A 96 5.60 -10.58 5.60
N ALA A 97 4.68 -11.31 6.24
CA ALA A 97 4.09 -12.53 5.64
C ALA A 97 3.25 -12.19 4.42
N GLN A 98 2.51 -11.08 4.47
CA GLN A 98 1.79 -10.53 3.33
C GLN A 98 2.75 -10.14 2.19
N THR A 99 3.91 -9.57 2.49
CA THR A 99 4.96 -9.27 1.49
C THR A 99 5.48 -10.53 0.81
N ARG A 100 5.69 -11.61 1.56
CA ARG A 100 6.11 -12.90 1.00
C ARG A 100 5.04 -13.52 0.12
N PHE A 101 3.78 -13.49 0.54
CA PHE A 101 2.64 -13.86 -0.31
C PHE A 101 2.65 -13.07 -1.63
N LEU A 102 2.81 -11.74 -1.56
CA LEU A 102 2.86 -10.88 -2.73
C LEU A 102 4.04 -11.20 -3.66
N ARG A 103 5.21 -11.53 -3.12
CA ARG A 103 6.38 -11.97 -3.92
C ARG A 103 6.12 -13.29 -4.64
N ASP A 104 5.37 -14.22 -4.03
CA ASP A 104 4.98 -15.47 -4.70
C ASP A 104 3.98 -15.23 -5.84
N LYS A 105 3.07 -14.27 -5.68
CA LYS A 105 2.09 -13.86 -6.69
C LYS A 105 2.67 -12.99 -7.81
N MET A 106 3.74 -12.25 -7.53
CA MET A 106 4.43 -11.37 -8.48
C MET A 106 5.91 -11.78 -8.63
N PRO A 107 6.22 -13.01 -9.09
CA PRO A 107 7.58 -13.53 -9.09
C PRO A 107 8.54 -12.76 -10.01
N ASP A 108 7.97 -12.15 -11.06
CA ASP A 108 8.68 -11.37 -12.08
C ASP A 108 8.89 -9.89 -11.68
N CYS A 109 8.56 -9.50 -10.44
CA CYS A 109 8.75 -8.14 -9.93
C CYS A 109 9.78 -8.12 -8.80
N ASN A 110 10.44 -6.99 -8.58
CA ASN A 110 11.15 -6.71 -7.34
C ASN A 110 10.20 -5.98 -6.39
N LEU A 111 9.74 -6.63 -5.33
CA LEU A 111 8.90 -6.00 -4.31
C LEU A 111 9.71 -5.74 -3.03
N LEU A 112 9.96 -4.47 -2.74
CA LEU A 112 10.63 -3.98 -1.54
C LEU A 112 9.60 -3.33 -0.62
N VAL A 113 9.76 -3.50 0.70
CA VAL A 113 8.99 -2.80 1.71
C VAL A 113 9.94 -2.03 2.60
N ALA A 114 9.90 -0.70 2.52
CA ALA A 114 10.62 0.23 3.36
C ALA A 114 9.71 0.63 4.53
N TYR A 115 9.87 -0.03 5.67
CA TYR A 115 9.20 0.34 6.92
C TYR A 115 9.78 1.65 7.44
N MET A 116 8.94 2.66 7.58
CA MET A 116 9.32 3.94 8.20
C MET A 116 8.81 3.94 9.64
N GLY A 117 9.73 4.06 10.59
CA GLY A 117 9.43 4.18 12.01
C GLY A 117 10.01 5.46 12.60
N GLU A 118 9.28 6.08 13.52
CA GLU A 118 9.78 7.22 14.31
C GLU A 118 10.15 6.75 15.72
N LYS A 119 11.24 7.30 16.25
CA LYS A 119 11.86 6.89 17.52
C LYS A 119 10.89 6.88 18.71
N ASN A 120 10.04 7.91 18.84
CA ASN A 120 9.02 8.02 19.89
C ASN A 120 7.68 7.37 19.51
N ARG A 121 7.61 6.76 18.33
CA ARG A 121 6.45 6.03 17.79
C ARG A 121 5.19 6.88 17.74
N SER A 122 5.33 8.17 17.43
CA SER A 122 4.21 9.10 17.31
C SER A 122 4.40 10.07 16.14
N TRP A 123 3.91 9.67 14.96
CA TRP A 123 3.98 10.52 13.76
C TRP A 123 3.30 11.88 13.92
N PRO A 124 2.11 12.00 14.55
CA PRO A 124 1.49 13.31 14.76
C PRO A 124 2.34 14.22 15.66
N THR A 125 3.01 13.66 16.67
CA THR A 125 3.89 14.42 17.56
C THR A 125 5.15 14.86 16.83
N TYR A 126 5.79 13.93 16.09
CA TYR A 126 6.96 14.22 15.28
C TYR A 126 6.68 15.35 14.29
N ILE A 127 5.61 15.24 13.50
CA ILE A 127 5.29 16.25 12.48
C ILE A 127 4.95 17.60 13.09
N ARG A 128 4.29 17.63 14.26
CA ARG A 128 4.00 18.89 14.98
C ARG A 128 5.27 19.58 15.49
N ASN A 129 6.24 18.80 15.95
CA ASN A 129 7.47 19.32 16.57
C ASN A 129 8.58 19.62 15.56
N HIS A 130 8.43 19.19 14.30
CA HIS A 130 9.41 19.38 13.24
C HIS A 130 8.79 20.17 12.09
N GLU A 131 9.06 21.48 12.03
CA GLU A 131 8.55 22.38 10.98
C GLU A 131 8.90 21.86 9.58
N ARG A 132 10.15 21.40 9.40
CA ARG A 132 10.70 20.82 8.17
C ARG A 132 10.31 19.36 7.93
N SER A 133 9.37 18.81 8.69
CA SER A 133 8.93 17.41 8.56
C SER A 133 8.51 17.02 7.15
N GLY A 134 7.90 17.93 6.39
CA GLY A 134 7.53 17.68 4.99
C GLY A 134 8.76 17.45 4.11
N GLU A 135 9.75 18.33 4.19
CA GLU A 135 11.02 18.19 3.47
C GLU A 135 11.74 16.90 3.86
N ILE A 136 11.81 16.59 5.16
CA ILE A 136 12.47 15.38 5.66
C ILE A 136 11.79 14.12 5.09
N VAL A 137 10.45 14.04 5.13
CA VAL A 137 9.71 12.90 4.59
C VAL A 137 9.94 12.75 3.08
N ARG A 138 9.89 13.84 2.32
CA ARG A 138 10.19 13.84 0.89
C ARG A 138 11.60 13.36 0.63
N ASP A 139 12.59 13.90 1.34
CA ASP A 139 14.00 13.60 1.13
C ASP A 139 14.32 12.13 1.48
N ILE A 140 13.64 11.55 2.47
CA ILE A 140 13.71 10.10 2.75
C ILE A 140 13.20 9.29 1.56
N ILE A 141 11.99 9.59 1.08
CA ILE A 141 11.37 8.87 -0.04
C ILE A 141 12.25 8.97 -1.28
N ASP A 142 12.74 10.16 -1.60
CA ASP A 142 13.61 10.41 -2.75
C ASP A 142 14.95 9.68 -2.60
N SER A 143 15.58 9.73 -1.42
CA SER A 143 16.88 9.11 -1.17
C SER A 143 16.81 7.59 -1.28
N ILE A 144 15.82 6.96 -0.64
CA ILE A 144 15.63 5.50 -0.70
C ILE A 144 15.23 5.06 -2.11
N THR A 145 14.36 5.80 -2.80
CA THR A 145 14.03 5.54 -4.21
C THR A 145 15.29 5.59 -5.08
N ASN A 146 16.16 6.58 -4.86
CA ASN A 146 17.40 6.75 -5.61
C ASN A 146 18.42 5.61 -5.39
N LEU A 147 18.43 4.93 -4.23
CA LEU A 147 19.28 3.75 -4.00
C LEU A 147 19.01 2.63 -5.03
N TYR A 148 17.77 2.54 -5.51
CA TYR A 148 17.35 1.52 -6.47
C TYR A 148 17.10 2.10 -7.88
N LYS A 149 17.60 3.31 -8.19
CA LYS A 149 17.39 3.98 -9.49
C LYS A 149 17.73 3.11 -10.70
N ALA A 150 18.74 2.25 -10.58
CA ALA A 150 19.15 1.31 -11.65
C ALA A 150 18.06 0.29 -12.03
N TYR A 151 17.00 0.17 -11.24
CA TYR A 151 15.88 -0.75 -11.42
C TYR A 151 14.55 -0.05 -11.77
N ASP A 152 14.58 1.26 -12.05
CA ASP A 152 13.41 2.07 -12.41
C ASP A 152 12.23 1.91 -11.42
N PRO A 153 12.44 2.29 -10.14
CA PRO A 153 11.49 1.99 -9.08
C PRO A 153 10.21 2.80 -9.20
N ARG A 154 9.09 2.12 -8.93
CA ARG A 154 7.76 2.69 -8.73
C ARG A 154 7.46 2.72 -7.25
N VAL A 155 6.97 3.84 -6.77
CA VAL A 155 6.73 4.10 -5.37
C VAL A 155 5.27 3.81 -5.02
N VAL A 156 5.10 3.10 -3.91
CA VAL A 156 3.81 2.97 -3.23
C VAL A 156 3.93 3.65 -1.87
N LEU A 157 3.14 4.71 -1.64
CA LEU A 157 3.05 5.37 -0.36
C LEU A 157 1.96 4.70 0.46
N SER A 158 2.31 4.05 1.57
CA SER A 158 1.39 3.27 2.39
C SER A 158 1.51 3.63 3.86
N GLY A 159 0.39 3.83 4.54
CA GLY A 159 0.38 4.18 5.96
C GLY A 159 -0.77 3.51 6.68
N HIS A 160 -0.49 3.00 7.88
CA HIS A 160 -1.49 2.50 8.81
C HIS A 160 -1.58 3.37 10.06
N SER A 161 -2.79 3.64 10.56
CA SER A 161 -3.00 4.46 11.77
C SER A 161 -2.29 5.83 11.69
N GLY A 162 -1.52 6.20 12.72
CA GLY A 162 -0.68 7.40 12.71
C GLY A 162 0.30 7.49 11.53
N GLY A 163 0.68 6.38 10.90
CA GLY A 163 1.55 6.36 9.72
C GLY A 163 1.00 7.16 8.54
N GLY A 164 -0.33 7.27 8.40
CA GLY A 164 -0.95 8.11 7.38
C GLY A 164 -0.60 9.59 7.50
N ARG A 165 -0.16 10.05 8.68
CA ARG A 165 0.32 11.42 8.87
C ARG A 165 1.59 11.69 8.06
N VAL A 166 2.44 10.69 7.82
CA VAL A 166 3.61 10.78 6.93
C VAL A 166 3.19 10.99 5.48
N LEU A 167 2.21 10.20 5.01
CA LEU A 167 1.71 10.25 3.63
C LEU A 167 1.07 11.59 3.32
N LEU A 168 0.15 12.03 4.19
CA LEU A 168 -0.53 13.31 4.06
C LEU A 168 0.48 14.47 4.13
N ARG A 169 1.47 14.38 5.02
CA ARG A 169 2.54 15.40 5.10
C ARG A 169 3.42 15.43 3.85
N TYR A 170 3.69 14.30 3.21
CA TYR A 170 4.37 14.25 1.91
C TYR A 170 3.54 14.96 0.83
N ILE A 171 2.24 14.65 0.74
CA ILE A 171 1.33 15.27 -0.24
C ILE A 171 1.25 16.79 -0.01
N GLU A 172 1.16 17.24 1.24
CA GLU A 172 1.23 18.66 1.61
C GLU A 172 2.52 19.32 1.08
N GLN A 173 3.67 18.66 1.26
CA GLN A 173 4.98 19.20 0.93
C GLN A 173 5.24 19.33 -0.58
N VAL A 174 4.83 18.33 -1.37
CA VAL A 174 5.10 18.32 -2.80
C VAL A 174 4.17 19.27 -3.53
N ARG A 175 4.67 19.95 -4.57
CA ARG A 175 3.82 20.80 -5.42
C ARG A 175 2.77 19.95 -6.16
N GLU A 176 3.23 18.83 -6.70
CA GLU A 176 2.43 17.81 -7.37
C GLU A 176 2.96 16.44 -6.96
N ILE A 177 2.10 15.42 -6.88
CA ILE A 177 2.55 14.06 -6.60
C ILE A 177 3.31 13.54 -7.83
N PRO A 178 4.58 13.10 -7.69
CA PRO A 178 5.39 12.65 -8.82
C PRO A 178 4.83 11.42 -9.54
N ASP A 179 5.05 11.30 -10.85
CA ASP A 179 4.55 10.18 -11.68
C ASP A 179 5.10 8.80 -11.26
N HIS A 180 6.30 8.78 -10.65
CA HIS A 180 6.86 7.53 -10.14
C HIS A 180 6.12 7.02 -8.89
N VAL A 181 5.28 7.84 -8.23
CA VAL A 181 4.35 7.39 -7.19
C VAL A 181 3.14 6.77 -7.89
N GLU A 182 3.13 5.46 -8.03
CA GLU A 182 2.06 4.75 -8.73
C GLU A 182 0.86 4.46 -7.83
N ARG A 183 1.05 4.37 -6.51
CA ARG A 183 -0.04 4.00 -5.61
C ARG A 183 0.02 4.71 -4.26
N ILE A 184 -1.15 5.12 -3.78
CA ILE A 184 -1.34 5.67 -2.43
C ILE A 184 -2.30 4.74 -1.69
N VAL A 185 -1.88 4.29 -0.51
CA VAL A 185 -2.57 3.30 0.32
C VAL A 185 -2.83 3.89 1.71
N ILE A 186 -4.11 4.06 2.03
CA ILE A 186 -4.60 4.56 3.31
C ILE A 186 -5.26 3.42 4.05
N LEU A 187 -4.52 2.77 4.95
CA LEU A 187 -5.06 1.75 5.84
C LEU A 187 -5.48 2.44 7.14
N ASP A 188 -6.71 2.93 7.21
CA ASP A 188 -7.28 3.47 8.45
C ASP A 188 -6.38 4.54 9.11
N SER A 189 -5.95 5.50 8.28
CA SER A 189 -4.81 6.35 8.58
C SER A 189 -4.93 7.82 8.16
N ASP A 190 -6.08 8.25 7.65
CA ASP A 190 -6.33 9.58 7.10
C ASP A 190 -6.89 10.60 8.12
N TYR A 191 -6.57 10.46 9.40
CA TYR A 191 -7.02 11.37 10.47
C TYR A 191 -6.82 12.86 10.15
N ALA A 192 -5.73 13.19 9.45
CA ALA A 192 -5.33 14.55 9.11
C ALA A 192 -5.74 14.98 7.70
N TYR A 193 -6.57 14.18 7.00
CA TYR A 193 -7.08 14.55 5.68
C TYR A 193 -7.89 15.85 5.75
N ASP A 194 -7.68 16.69 4.74
CA ASP A 194 -8.29 18.00 4.55
C ASP A 194 -8.33 18.31 3.06
N ASP A 195 -9.51 18.68 2.53
CA ASP A 195 -9.68 18.94 1.09
C ASP A 195 -8.71 20.01 0.58
N ALA A 196 -8.54 21.11 1.33
CA ALA A 196 -7.75 22.27 0.91
C ALA A 196 -6.25 21.96 0.78
N LEU A 197 -5.79 20.88 1.41
CA LEU A 197 -4.39 20.47 1.39
C LEU A 197 -4.11 19.29 0.46
N HIS A 198 -5.13 18.47 0.16
CA HIS A 198 -4.92 17.15 -0.43
C HIS A 198 -5.76 16.88 -1.69
N LEU A 199 -7.01 17.34 -1.76
CA LEU A 199 -7.97 16.85 -2.76
C LEU A 199 -7.51 17.13 -4.20
N ASP A 200 -7.20 18.39 -4.50
CA ASP A 200 -6.78 18.80 -5.85
C ASP A 200 -5.53 18.03 -6.31
N LYS A 201 -4.54 17.86 -5.42
CA LYS A 201 -3.32 17.10 -5.71
C LYS A 201 -3.61 15.63 -6.01
N LEU A 202 -4.55 15.03 -5.30
CA LEU A 202 -4.97 13.64 -5.53
C LEU A 202 -5.73 13.49 -6.86
N VAL A 203 -6.63 14.41 -7.17
CA VAL A 203 -7.38 14.44 -8.44
C VAL A 203 -6.44 14.63 -9.63
N GLU A 204 -5.57 15.64 -9.58
CA GLU A 204 -4.55 15.88 -10.61
C GLU A 204 -3.65 14.67 -10.81
N TRP A 205 -3.22 14.03 -9.73
CA TRP A 205 -2.43 12.81 -9.79
C TRP A 205 -3.20 11.66 -10.43
N LEU A 206 -4.43 11.36 -9.98
CA LEU A 206 -5.25 10.29 -10.55
C LEU A 206 -5.52 10.48 -12.05
N ASP A 207 -5.68 11.72 -12.50
CA ASP A 207 -5.92 12.06 -13.91
C ASP A 207 -4.70 11.93 -14.82
N LYS A 208 -3.49 12.08 -14.28
CA LYS A 208 -2.24 12.01 -15.05
C LYS A 208 -1.95 10.63 -15.64
N SER A 209 -2.36 9.54 -14.97
CA SER A 209 -2.03 8.18 -15.42
C SER A 209 -3.03 7.16 -14.91
N LYS A 210 -3.39 6.19 -15.78
CA LYS A 210 -4.19 5.02 -15.39
C LYS A 210 -3.48 4.08 -14.41
N ARG A 211 -2.17 4.25 -14.23
CA ARG A 211 -1.39 3.49 -13.24
C ARG A 211 -1.51 4.07 -11.84
N HIS A 212 -1.96 5.31 -11.71
CA HIS A 212 -2.13 5.98 -10.42
C HIS A 212 -3.39 5.44 -9.73
N THR A 213 -3.20 4.77 -8.60
CA THR A 213 -4.30 4.12 -7.88
C THR A 213 -4.36 4.53 -6.42
N LEU A 214 -5.54 4.92 -5.94
CA LEU A 214 -5.82 5.23 -4.56
C LEU A 214 -6.59 4.07 -3.92
N PHE A 215 -6.03 3.50 -2.85
CA PHE A 215 -6.70 2.49 -2.04
C PHE A 215 -6.93 3.02 -0.63
N THR A 216 -8.15 2.89 -0.13
CA THR A 216 -8.48 3.18 1.26
C THR A 216 -9.23 2.02 1.90
N SER A 217 -8.96 1.76 3.17
CA SER A 217 -9.79 0.87 3.98
C SER A 217 -9.95 1.42 5.39
N VAL A 218 -11.19 1.46 5.87
CA VAL A 218 -11.54 1.96 7.20
C VAL A 218 -12.58 1.08 7.88
N TYR A 219 -12.63 1.19 9.21
CA TYR A 219 -13.73 0.65 10.00
C TYR A 219 -14.48 1.79 10.72
N CYS A 220 -15.72 1.55 11.15
CA CYS A 220 -16.51 2.56 11.85
C CYS A 220 -16.00 2.78 13.29
N ASP A 221 -14.89 3.50 13.43
CA ASP A 221 -14.23 3.76 14.71
C ASP A 221 -15.06 4.61 15.69
N SER A 222 -15.91 5.50 15.17
CA SER A 222 -16.72 6.41 15.96
C SER A 222 -17.78 5.76 16.85
N VAL A 223 -18.17 4.51 16.57
CA VAL A 223 -19.15 3.78 17.41
C VAL A 223 -18.49 2.92 18.48
N VAL A 224 -17.17 2.71 18.41
CA VAL A 224 -16.45 1.84 19.33
C VAL A 224 -16.26 2.52 20.68
N VAL A 225 -16.59 1.79 21.75
CA VAL A 225 -16.59 2.28 23.13
C VAL A 225 -15.45 1.63 23.92
N SER A 226 -14.67 2.46 24.62
CA SER A 226 -13.65 2.04 25.59
C SER A 226 -13.80 2.85 26.87
N ASN A 227 -13.81 2.18 28.02
CA ASN A 227 -14.01 2.81 29.34
C ASN A 227 -15.26 3.72 29.39
N GLY A 228 -16.36 3.26 28.79
CA GLY A 228 -17.65 3.98 28.77
C GLY A 228 -17.68 5.22 27.86
N LYS A 229 -16.65 5.45 27.03
CA LYS A 229 -16.61 6.57 26.07
C LYS A 229 -16.23 6.08 24.68
N ASN A 230 -16.73 6.76 23.66
CA ASN A 230 -16.30 6.47 22.29
C ASN A 230 -14.80 6.76 22.15
N ILE A 231 -14.08 5.91 21.43
CA ILE A 231 -12.63 6.05 21.25
C ILE A 231 -12.25 7.29 20.42
N VAL A 232 -13.17 7.74 19.57
CA VAL A 232 -13.05 8.96 18.77
C VAL A 232 -14.39 9.68 18.69
N SER A 233 -14.35 10.98 18.39
CA SER A 233 -15.57 11.75 18.11
C SER A 233 -16.16 11.35 16.74
N PRO A 234 -17.44 11.67 16.47
CA PRO A 234 -18.09 11.35 15.19
C PRO A 234 -17.37 11.87 13.93
N ARG A 235 -16.50 12.89 14.08
CA ARG A 235 -15.70 13.46 12.98
C ARG A 235 -14.19 13.34 13.16
N GLY A 236 -13.76 12.78 14.30
CA GLY A 236 -12.35 12.65 14.66
C GLY A 236 -11.70 11.38 14.12
N GLY A 237 -12.51 10.41 13.72
CA GLY A 237 -12.07 9.12 13.22
C GLY A 237 -11.85 9.06 11.70
N THR A 238 -11.16 8.00 11.28
CA THR A 238 -10.86 7.68 9.88
C THR A 238 -12.13 7.34 9.09
N TRP A 239 -13.14 6.74 9.72
CA TRP A 239 -14.43 6.50 9.08
C TRP A 239 -15.01 7.78 8.46
N TYR A 240 -15.04 8.84 9.26
CA TYR A 240 -15.54 10.13 8.81
C TYR A 240 -14.61 10.77 7.78
N ARG A 241 -13.29 10.70 8.00
CA ARG A 241 -12.28 11.31 7.12
C ARG A 241 -12.23 10.65 5.75
N THR A 242 -12.28 9.33 5.68
CA THR A 242 -12.36 8.60 4.41
C THR A 242 -13.70 8.84 3.74
N GLY A 243 -14.80 8.95 4.52
CA GLY A 243 -16.09 9.37 3.99
C GLY A 243 -16.08 10.80 3.43
N TRP A 244 -15.28 11.70 4.02
CA TRP A 244 -15.07 13.05 3.53
C TRP A 244 -14.25 13.06 2.24
N LEU A 245 -13.09 12.39 2.21
CA LEU A 245 -12.31 12.18 1.00
C LEU A 245 -13.15 11.61 -0.15
N ARG A 246 -13.97 10.58 0.11
CA ARG A 246 -14.86 9.99 -0.90
C ARG A 246 -15.84 11.02 -1.46
N ARG A 247 -16.43 11.88 -0.61
CA ARG A 247 -17.35 12.93 -1.06
C ARG A 247 -16.64 13.94 -1.95
N GLY A 248 -15.45 14.39 -1.57
CA GLY A 248 -14.65 15.29 -2.41
C GLY A 248 -14.31 14.66 -3.77
N LEU A 249 -13.83 13.42 -3.77
CA LEU A 249 -13.55 12.69 -5.02
C LEU A 249 -14.81 12.47 -5.89
N ALA A 250 -15.99 12.32 -5.28
CA ALA A 250 -17.25 12.13 -5.99
C ALA A 250 -17.72 13.39 -6.74
N GLU A 251 -17.12 14.55 -6.48
CA GLU A 251 -17.34 15.77 -7.28
C GLU A 251 -16.61 15.70 -8.63
N HIS A 252 -15.62 14.81 -8.77
CA HIS A 252 -14.81 14.66 -9.97
C HIS A 252 -15.04 13.33 -10.71
N TYR A 253 -15.47 12.28 -10.00
CA TYR A 253 -15.60 10.94 -10.54
C TYR A 253 -16.90 10.27 -10.10
N ASP A 254 -17.51 9.52 -11.01
CA ASP A 254 -18.59 8.62 -10.66
C ASP A 254 -18.07 7.44 -9.83
N PHE A 255 -18.85 7.06 -8.82
CA PHE A 255 -18.61 5.89 -7.99
C PHE A 255 -19.70 4.84 -8.17
N THR A 256 -19.30 3.59 -8.30
CA THR A 256 -20.17 2.45 -8.04
C THR A 256 -20.07 2.05 -6.57
N THR A 257 -21.13 1.44 -6.05
CA THR A 257 -21.19 0.95 -4.66
C THR A 257 -21.62 -0.50 -4.69
N GLU A 258 -20.87 -1.34 -3.99
CA GLU A 258 -21.17 -2.76 -3.80
C GLU A 258 -21.28 -3.04 -2.30
N GLN A 259 -22.36 -3.71 -1.90
CA GLN A 259 -22.50 -4.25 -0.55
C GLN A 259 -21.99 -5.69 -0.57
N VAL A 260 -20.76 -5.90 -0.10
CA VAL A 260 -20.06 -7.19 -0.16
C VAL A 260 -20.62 -8.18 0.86
N ASP A 261 -20.86 -7.70 2.08
CA ASP A 261 -21.61 -8.42 3.12
C ASP A 261 -22.48 -7.43 3.92
N SER A 262 -23.18 -7.86 4.97
CA SER A 262 -24.05 -6.98 5.78
C SER A 262 -23.35 -5.80 6.47
N SER A 263 -22.03 -5.78 6.48
CA SER A 263 -21.18 -4.83 7.20
C SER A 263 -19.99 -4.31 6.38
N LEU A 264 -19.68 -4.87 5.22
CA LEU A 264 -18.61 -4.42 4.33
C LEU A 264 -19.17 -3.81 3.05
N THR A 265 -18.87 -2.54 2.84
CA THR A 265 -19.23 -1.79 1.63
C THR A 265 -17.96 -1.44 0.86
N TYR A 266 -17.99 -1.67 -0.45
CA TYR A 266 -16.93 -1.33 -1.38
C TYR A 266 -17.41 -0.21 -2.31
N TYR A 267 -16.60 0.83 -2.46
CA TYR A 267 -16.81 1.89 -3.44
C TYR A 267 -15.68 1.86 -4.46
N GLU A 268 -16.05 1.84 -5.74
CA GLU A 268 -15.10 1.90 -6.84
C GLU A 268 -15.32 3.20 -7.62
N GLY A 269 -14.25 3.93 -7.87
CA GLY A 269 -14.25 5.14 -8.69
C GLY A 269 -13.22 5.06 -9.80
N LYS A 270 -13.47 5.83 -10.88
CA LYS A 270 -12.51 6.02 -11.98
C LYS A 270 -11.98 4.69 -12.55
N ARG A 271 -12.89 3.77 -12.92
CA ARG A 271 -12.58 2.48 -13.57
C ARG A 271 -11.54 1.66 -12.78
N GLY A 272 -11.76 1.48 -11.48
CA GLY A 272 -10.89 0.70 -10.60
C GLY A 272 -9.66 1.44 -10.04
N GLN A 273 -9.37 2.67 -10.49
CA GLN A 273 -8.24 3.44 -9.95
C GLN A 273 -8.47 3.88 -8.50
N ILE A 274 -9.72 4.06 -8.09
CA ILE A 274 -10.07 4.45 -6.72
C ILE A 274 -10.85 3.29 -6.09
N GLN A 275 -10.36 2.79 -4.97
CA GLN A 275 -10.96 1.67 -4.24
C GLN A 275 -11.08 2.02 -2.77
N MET A 276 -12.30 2.03 -2.25
CA MET A 276 -12.56 2.46 -0.87
C MET A 276 -13.42 1.44 -0.14
N TRP A 277 -12.87 0.83 0.90
CA TRP A 277 -13.51 -0.20 1.69
C TRP A 277 -13.94 0.32 3.05
N PHE A 278 -15.20 0.10 3.39
CA PHE A 278 -15.83 0.57 4.64
C PHE A 278 -16.40 -0.62 5.41
N LYS A 279 -15.83 -0.91 6.58
CA LYS A 279 -16.33 -1.94 7.49
C LYS A 279 -17.10 -1.35 8.67
N MET A 280 -18.39 -1.60 8.73
CA MET A 280 -19.21 -1.33 9.91
C MET A 280 -18.78 -2.22 11.09
N THR A 281 -18.86 -1.67 12.29
CA THR A 281 -18.45 -2.32 13.54
C THR A 281 -19.53 -2.22 14.60
N THR A 282 -19.41 -3.04 15.63
CA THR A 282 -20.22 -2.91 16.85
C THR A 282 -19.46 -2.09 17.90
N PRO A 283 -20.15 -1.57 18.93
CA PRO A 283 -19.48 -0.78 19.98
C PRO A 283 -18.36 -1.50 20.73
N GLU A 284 -18.37 -2.83 20.75
CA GLU A 284 -17.45 -3.66 21.53
C GLU A 284 -16.15 -4.00 20.79
N VAL A 285 -16.11 -3.81 19.46
CA VAL A 285 -15.04 -4.35 18.62
C VAL A 285 -14.34 -3.26 17.82
N SER A 286 -13.04 -3.11 18.06
CA SER A 286 -12.15 -2.34 17.19
C SER A 286 -11.54 -3.24 16.12
N TYR A 287 -11.60 -2.81 14.85
CA TYR A 287 -10.97 -3.51 13.73
C TYR A 287 -9.70 -2.85 13.22
N HIS A 288 -9.12 -1.95 14.01
CA HIS A 288 -8.00 -1.09 13.63
C HIS A 288 -6.83 -1.84 12.97
N SER A 289 -6.34 -2.91 13.57
CA SER A 289 -5.32 -3.77 12.95
C SER A 289 -5.92 -4.93 12.16
N THR A 290 -7.16 -5.35 12.48
CA THR A 290 -7.85 -6.46 11.82
C THR A 290 -8.04 -6.25 10.33
N LEU A 291 -8.26 -5.01 9.88
CA LEU A 291 -8.34 -4.71 8.44
C LEU A 291 -7.04 -5.02 7.69
N VAL A 292 -5.89 -4.79 8.32
CA VAL A 292 -4.60 -5.12 7.71
C VAL A 292 -4.38 -6.62 7.76
N ASP A 293 -4.69 -7.24 8.90
CA ASP A 293 -4.55 -8.68 9.14
C ASP A 293 -5.44 -9.53 8.23
N ARG A 294 -6.64 -9.05 7.90
CA ARG A 294 -7.55 -9.74 6.98
C ARG A 294 -7.25 -9.40 5.52
N ASN A 295 -6.00 -9.61 5.15
CA ASN A 295 -5.43 -9.43 3.81
C ASN A 295 -5.43 -7.97 3.31
N GLY A 296 -5.51 -6.96 4.20
CA GLY A 296 -5.61 -5.56 3.81
C GLY A 296 -4.35 -5.03 3.11
N PHE A 297 -3.16 -5.45 3.53
CA PHE A 297 -1.93 -5.08 2.82
C PHE A 297 -1.88 -5.75 1.44
N ILE A 298 -2.29 -7.02 1.32
CA ILE A 298 -2.42 -7.72 0.04
C ILE A 298 -3.43 -7.02 -0.89
N GLN A 299 -4.66 -6.77 -0.42
CA GLN A 299 -5.69 -6.08 -1.20
C GLN A 299 -5.20 -4.70 -1.63
N SER A 300 -4.50 -3.97 -0.74
CA SER A 300 -3.98 -2.66 -1.08
C SER A 300 -2.96 -2.68 -2.21
N MET A 301 -2.32 -3.81 -2.50
CA MET A 301 -1.33 -3.95 -3.58
C MET A 301 -1.92 -4.56 -4.86
N LEU A 302 -2.82 -5.54 -4.71
CA LEU A 302 -3.36 -6.29 -5.85
C LEU A 302 -4.72 -5.76 -6.33
N GLY A 303 -5.42 -4.99 -5.50
CA GLY A 303 -6.71 -4.39 -5.80
C GLY A 303 -6.68 -3.61 -7.11
N GLY A 304 -7.65 -3.86 -7.99
CA GLY A 304 -7.77 -3.24 -9.31
C GLY A 304 -6.73 -3.70 -10.33
N THR A 305 -5.94 -4.72 -10.02
CA THR A 305 -5.03 -5.37 -10.96
C THR A 305 -5.62 -6.70 -11.44
N LYS A 306 -4.98 -7.34 -12.43
CA LYS A 306 -5.36 -8.70 -12.87
C LYS A 306 -5.18 -9.80 -11.78
N LEU A 307 -4.51 -9.48 -10.68
CA LEU A 307 -4.27 -10.38 -9.55
C LEU A 307 -5.21 -10.10 -8.36
N ASP A 308 -6.15 -9.17 -8.50
CA ASP A 308 -7.16 -8.89 -7.48
C ASP A 308 -7.98 -10.16 -7.19
N GLY A 309 -8.09 -10.53 -5.91
CA GLY A 309 -8.75 -11.76 -5.46
C GLY A 309 -8.04 -13.08 -5.81
N ASP A 310 -6.84 -13.05 -6.43
CA ASP A 310 -6.14 -14.29 -6.79
C ASP A 310 -5.53 -14.97 -5.55
N GLY A 311 -6.23 -15.98 -5.02
CA GLY A 311 -5.77 -16.78 -3.88
C GLY A 311 -5.90 -16.08 -2.53
N TYR A 312 -6.70 -15.02 -2.46
CA TYR A 312 -7.06 -14.35 -1.21
C TYR A 312 -8.44 -13.71 -1.34
N VAL A 313 -9.08 -13.42 -0.21
CA VAL A 313 -10.33 -12.64 -0.15
C VAL A 313 -10.11 -11.53 0.86
N TYR A 314 -10.33 -10.27 0.46
CA TYR A 314 -10.26 -9.17 1.42
C TYR A 314 -11.33 -9.34 2.51
N TRP A 315 -10.95 -9.12 3.77
CA TRP A 315 -11.77 -9.42 4.95
C TRP A 315 -12.03 -10.91 5.26
N GLY A 316 -11.48 -11.83 4.44
CA GLY A 316 -11.52 -13.27 4.67
C GLY A 316 -10.45 -13.78 5.64
N GLU A 317 -10.27 -15.10 5.67
CA GLU A 317 -9.18 -15.75 6.39
C GLU A 317 -7.80 -15.31 5.85
N ARG A 318 -6.78 -15.35 6.71
CA ARG A 318 -5.41 -14.95 6.34
C ARG A 318 -4.88 -15.84 5.22
N ALA A 319 -4.72 -15.28 4.03
CA ALA A 319 -4.20 -15.98 2.86
C ALA A 319 -2.70 -16.30 2.97
N TYR A 320 -2.03 -15.68 3.95
CA TYR A 320 -0.59 -15.71 4.11
C TYR A 320 -0.12 -16.56 5.30
N ASN A 321 -0.98 -17.38 5.92
CA ASN A 321 -0.62 -18.17 7.11
C ASN A 321 0.66 -19.02 6.91
N ASN A 322 0.81 -19.62 5.74
CA ASN A 322 2.00 -20.43 5.40
C ASN A 322 3.29 -19.62 5.23
N TYR A 323 3.20 -18.28 5.18
CA TYR A 323 4.34 -17.38 5.05
C TYR A 323 4.74 -16.71 6.37
N ILE A 324 4.06 -17.02 7.48
CA ILE A 324 4.42 -16.52 8.80
C ILE A 324 5.61 -17.34 9.33
N GLU A 325 6.71 -16.66 9.61
CA GLU A 325 7.95 -17.28 10.07
C GLU A 325 7.98 -17.34 11.60
N ASP A 326 8.67 -18.35 12.14
CA ASP A 326 8.97 -18.45 13.58
C ASP A 326 9.99 -17.38 13.98
N HIS A 327 11.05 -17.25 13.19
CA HIS A 327 12.17 -16.32 13.40
C HIS A 327 12.44 -15.46 12.16
N PRO A 328 11.65 -14.40 11.93
CA PRO A 328 11.88 -13.52 10.79
C PRO A 328 13.17 -12.72 10.95
N LYS A 329 13.78 -12.30 9.84
CA LYS A 329 15.02 -11.50 9.85
C LYS A 329 14.86 -10.13 10.51
N THR A 330 13.62 -9.71 10.76
CA THR A 330 13.28 -8.49 11.51
C THR A 330 13.28 -8.67 13.03
N GLU A 331 13.37 -9.90 13.56
CA GLU A 331 13.17 -10.22 14.99
C GLU A 331 14.16 -9.54 15.95
N ASN A 332 15.29 -9.03 15.44
CA ASN A 332 16.33 -8.37 16.23
C ASN A 332 16.42 -6.83 16.00
N LEU A 333 15.49 -6.22 15.26
CA LEU A 333 15.43 -4.77 15.01
C LEU A 333 14.83 -3.93 16.16
N ASP A 334 15.64 -3.42 17.08
CA ASP A 334 15.13 -2.54 18.16
C ASP A 334 14.67 -1.16 17.70
#